data_AF-A0A7S3ELD6-F1
#
_entry.id   AF-A0A7S3ELD6-F1
#
_cell.length_a   1.000
_cell.length_b   1.000
_cell.length_c   1.000
_cell.angle_alpha   90.00
_cell.angle_beta   90.00
_cell.angle_gamma   90.00
#
_symmetry.space_group_name_H-M   'P 1'
#
loop_
_entity.id
_entity.type
_entity.pdbx_description
1 polymer ?
#
loop_
_entity_poly.entity_id
_entity_poly.type
_entity_poly.pdbx_seq_one_letter_code
_entity_poly.pdbx_strand_id
1 'polypeptide(L)'
;MQVRIVRILGMVPVYSITSWLSLVSTTNEFRLTLDLIRDLYEAFVIYNFISLLIRMGGGWRRTIFYLEDQPRAPHFFPLRLCLPPVQLGQTFMILTRAAALQFVLIKPLNGLLLLIAHKEGGLFGGFLSVSAVKRIAAITDNLSISAALYSLVMLHTALHNLLEKYHPLPKFWAVKMVVFFSFWQGVVLNAMVKVGFITDVEGFPASAQVSGIQDVLICLEMVVAALCHTVVFSWREWQDVDDLYDEAEKKPLIA
;
A
#
# COMPACT_ATOMS: atom_id res chain seq x y z
N MET A 1 -18.75 -5.73 -5.50
CA MET A 1 -17.37 -6.22 -5.22
C MET A 1 -16.36 -5.58 -6.16
N GLN A 2 -16.71 -5.57 -7.43
CA GLN A 2 -15.90 -5.27 -8.61
C GLN A 2 -15.20 -3.90 -8.59
N VAL A 3 -15.87 -2.82 -8.14
CA VAL A 3 -15.27 -1.47 -8.09
C VAL A 3 -13.98 -1.41 -7.26
N ARG A 4 -13.90 -2.17 -6.15
CA ARG A 4 -12.69 -2.21 -5.31
C ARG A 4 -11.53 -2.92 -6.00
N ILE A 5 -11.83 -3.98 -6.76
CA ILE A 5 -10.84 -4.74 -7.52
C ILE A 5 -10.30 -3.87 -8.65
N VAL A 6 -11.17 -3.17 -9.39
CA VAL A 6 -10.74 -2.22 -10.44
C VAL A 6 -9.83 -1.13 -9.87
N ARG A 7 -10.14 -0.60 -8.67
CA ARG A 7 -9.28 0.37 -7.97
C ARG A 7 -7.94 -0.21 -7.54
N ILE A 8 -7.86 -1.49 -7.23
CA ILE A 8 -6.60 -2.17 -6.89
C ILE A 8 -5.77 -2.39 -8.17
N LEU A 9 -6.41 -2.89 -9.23
CA LEU A 9 -5.78 -3.12 -10.54
C LEU A 9 -5.29 -1.82 -11.19
N GLY A 10 -5.96 -0.70 -10.92
CA GLY A 10 -5.56 0.63 -11.38
C GLY A 10 -4.19 1.08 -10.86
N MET A 11 -3.58 0.37 -9.90
CA MET A 11 -2.23 0.66 -9.43
C MET A 11 -1.20 0.56 -10.55
N VAL A 12 -1.32 -0.46 -11.40
CA VAL A 12 -0.38 -0.71 -12.50
C VAL A 12 -0.34 0.47 -13.49
N PRO A 13 -1.46 0.91 -14.10
CA PRO A 13 -1.42 2.04 -15.02
C PRO A 13 -1.02 3.35 -14.36
N VAL A 14 -1.42 3.59 -13.10
CA VAL A 14 -1.01 4.80 -12.37
C VAL A 14 0.51 4.84 -12.20
N TYR A 15 1.13 3.73 -11.79
CA TYR A 15 2.57 3.64 -11.61
C TYR A 15 3.31 3.74 -12.95
N SER A 16 2.82 3.11 -14.02
CA SER A 16 3.42 3.22 -15.35
C SER A 16 3.40 4.66 -15.88
N ILE A 17 2.24 5.32 -15.81
CA ILE A 17 2.07 6.69 -16.34
C ILE A 17 2.90 7.68 -15.54
N THR A 18 2.86 7.60 -14.21
CA THR A 18 3.63 8.51 -13.35
C THR A 18 5.13 8.31 -13.51
N SER A 19 5.61 7.07 -13.62
CA SER A 19 7.04 6.78 -13.83
C SER A 19 7.49 7.24 -15.22
N TRP A 20 6.68 7.03 -16.26
CA TRP A 20 6.95 7.55 -17.61
C TRP A 20 7.00 9.09 -17.63
N LEU A 21 6.03 9.76 -17.01
CA LEU A 21 6.00 11.22 -16.91
C LEU A 21 7.19 11.77 -16.13
N SER A 22 7.63 11.07 -15.08
CA SER A 22 8.82 11.45 -14.31
C SER A 22 10.09 11.43 -15.18
N LEU A 23 10.23 10.41 -16.05
CA LEU A 23 11.34 10.30 -17.00
C LEU A 23 11.37 11.42 -18.03
N VAL A 24 10.21 11.80 -18.57
CA VAL A 24 10.10 12.86 -19.59
C VAL A 24 10.30 14.26 -18.98
N SER A 25 10.08 14.41 -17.67
CA SER A 25 10.13 15.70 -17.00
C SER A 25 11.54 16.10 -16.54
N THR A 26 11.91 17.36 -16.83
CA THR A 26 13.19 17.96 -16.41
C THR A 26 13.07 18.71 -15.07
N THR A 27 11.85 19.01 -14.60
CA THR A 27 11.60 19.83 -13.41
C THR A 27 11.45 18.97 -12.15
N ASN A 28 12.28 19.21 -11.14
CA ASN A 28 12.24 18.47 -9.87
C ASN A 28 10.89 18.55 -9.15
N GLU A 29 10.20 19.70 -9.17
CA GLU A 29 8.90 19.86 -8.52
C GLU A 29 7.80 18.97 -9.11
N PHE A 30 7.84 18.76 -10.42
CA PHE A 30 6.88 17.89 -11.10
C PHE A 30 7.13 16.42 -10.74
N ARG A 31 8.40 15.99 -10.68
CA ARG A 31 8.79 14.64 -10.25
C ARG A 31 8.32 14.34 -8.82
N LEU A 32 8.52 15.29 -7.90
CA LEU A 32 8.04 15.19 -6.52
C LEU A 32 6.51 15.06 -6.44
N THR A 33 5.78 15.73 -7.33
CA THR A 33 4.31 15.64 -7.39
C THR A 33 3.87 14.26 -7.90
N LEU A 34 4.57 13.69 -8.88
CA LEU A 34 4.29 12.34 -9.38
C LEU A 34 4.60 11.26 -8.33
N ASP A 35 5.67 11.42 -7.55
CA ASP A 35 5.97 10.58 -6.38
C ASP A 35 4.83 10.61 -5.38
N LEU A 36 4.34 11.80 -5.05
CA LEU A 36 3.21 11.98 -4.14
C LEU A 36 1.94 11.28 -4.66
N ILE A 37 1.67 11.32 -5.97
CA ILE A 37 0.53 10.62 -6.57
C ILE A 37 0.68 9.10 -6.40
N ARG A 38 1.87 8.54 -6.69
CA ARG A 38 2.16 7.10 -6.50
C ARG A 38 1.96 6.68 -5.04
N ASP A 39 2.45 7.50 -4.13
CA ASP A 39 2.38 7.30 -2.70
C ASP A 39 0.95 7.34 -2.16
N LEU A 40 0.12 8.27 -2.64
CA LEU A 40 -1.30 8.37 -2.28
C LEU A 40 -2.11 7.20 -2.82
N TYR A 41 -1.81 6.78 -4.05
CA TYR A 41 -2.51 5.66 -4.66
C TYR A 41 -2.22 4.36 -3.91
N GLU A 42 -0.99 4.18 -3.45
CA GLU A 42 -0.61 3.03 -2.61
C GLU A 42 -1.49 2.94 -1.35
N ALA A 43 -1.64 4.06 -0.63
CA ALA A 43 -2.46 4.11 0.57
C ALA A 43 -3.94 3.84 0.27
N PHE A 44 -4.44 4.40 -0.83
CA PHE A 44 -5.80 4.13 -1.32
C PHE A 44 -6.02 2.64 -1.62
N VAL A 45 -5.06 1.98 -2.25
CA VAL A 45 -5.13 0.55 -2.59
C VAL A 45 -5.19 -0.32 -1.33
N ILE A 46 -4.37 -0.03 -0.31
CA ILE A 46 -4.41 -0.76 0.98
C ILE A 46 -5.80 -0.67 1.63
N TYR A 47 -6.40 0.53 1.65
CA TYR A 47 -7.75 0.71 2.18
C TYR A 47 -8.82 -0.07 1.39
N ASN A 48 -8.74 -0.03 0.05
CA ASN A 48 -9.66 -0.79 -0.79
C ASN A 48 -9.49 -2.30 -0.59
N PHE A 49 -8.27 -2.78 -0.34
CA PHE A 49 -8.01 -4.20 -0.07
C PHE A 49 -8.60 -4.65 1.27
N ILE A 50 -8.44 -3.87 2.36
CA ILE A 50 -9.12 -4.15 3.64
C ILE A 50 -10.64 -4.20 3.43
N SER A 51 -11.18 -3.22 2.70
CA SER A 51 -12.61 -3.17 2.38
C SER A 51 -13.08 -4.34 1.53
N LEU A 52 -12.20 -4.88 0.68
CA LEU A 52 -12.46 -6.08 -0.12
C LEU A 52 -12.53 -7.33 0.76
N LEU A 53 -11.57 -7.53 1.67
CA LEU A 53 -11.56 -8.67 2.60
C LEU A 53 -12.82 -8.70 3.47
N ILE A 54 -13.23 -7.55 4.02
CA ILE A 54 -14.46 -7.44 4.82
C ILE A 54 -15.69 -7.76 3.97
N ARG A 55 -15.72 -7.33 2.70
CA ARG A 55 -16.83 -7.66 1.80
C ARG A 55 -16.86 -9.17 1.55
N MET A 56 -15.74 -9.76 1.14
CA MET A 56 -15.61 -11.21 0.91
C MET A 56 -16.02 -12.05 2.12
N GLY A 57 -15.74 -11.56 3.33
CA GLY A 57 -16.19 -12.15 4.59
C GLY A 57 -17.70 -12.00 4.88
N GLY A 58 -18.51 -11.65 3.87
CA GLY A 58 -19.96 -11.48 3.99
C GLY A 58 -20.40 -10.10 4.51
N GLY A 59 -19.49 -9.11 4.56
CA GLY A 59 -19.79 -7.75 4.99
C GLY A 59 -19.59 -7.51 6.49
N TRP A 60 -19.60 -6.23 6.88
CA TRP A 60 -19.13 -5.76 8.19
C TRP A 60 -19.72 -6.53 9.39
N ARG A 61 -21.04 -6.68 9.47
CA ARG A 61 -21.69 -7.34 10.62
C ARG A 61 -21.35 -8.82 10.70
N ARG A 62 -21.45 -9.55 9.57
CA ARG A 62 -21.14 -10.98 9.52
C ARG A 62 -19.67 -11.26 9.82
N THR A 63 -18.77 -10.41 9.34
CA THR A 63 -17.35 -10.50 9.66
C THR A 63 -17.09 -10.29 11.15
N ILE A 64 -17.76 -9.35 11.82
CA ILE A 64 -17.65 -9.18 13.29
C ILE A 64 -18.09 -10.44 14.01
N PHE A 65 -19.30 -10.93 13.71
CA PHE A 65 -19.84 -12.13 14.37
C PHE A 65 -18.92 -13.34 14.19
N TYR A 66 -18.38 -13.53 12.98
CA TYR A 66 -17.41 -14.58 12.73
C TYR A 66 -16.12 -14.38 13.55
N LEU A 67 -15.59 -13.16 13.61
CA LEU A 67 -14.36 -12.85 14.34
C LEU A 67 -14.52 -12.99 15.86
N GLU A 68 -15.71 -12.71 16.42
CA GLU A 68 -15.99 -12.86 17.85
C GLU A 68 -16.04 -14.33 18.29
N ASP A 69 -16.39 -15.24 17.38
CA ASP A 69 -16.38 -16.69 17.60
C ASP A 69 -14.95 -17.29 17.50
N GLN A 70 -14.01 -16.57 16.87
CA GLN A 70 -12.63 -17.04 16.76
C GLN A 70 -11.84 -16.82 18.07
N PRO A 71 -10.91 -17.73 18.41
CA PRO A 71 -10.03 -17.55 19.54
C PRO A 71 -9.13 -16.31 19.37
N ARG A 72 -8.62 -15.78 20.49
CA ARG A 72 -7.68 -14.65 20.46
C ARG A 72 -6.46 -14.96 19.59
N ALA A 73 -6.19 -14.09 18.62
CA ALA A 73 -5.08 -14.29 17.70
C ALA A 73 -3.76 -13.81 18.33
N PRO A 74 -2.70 -14.64 18.36
CA PRO A 74 -1.39 -14.18 18.77
C PRO A 74 -0.84 -13.17 17.76
N HIS A 75 -0.08 -12.19 18.24
CA HIS A 75 0.68 -11.29 17.37
C HIS A 75 1.75 -12.05 16.58
N PHE A 76 2.16 -11.50 15.43
CA PHE A 76 3.34 -11.99 14.70
C PHE A 76 4.64 -11.59 15.41
N PHE A 77 5.72 -12.34 15.17
CA PHE A 77 7.06 -11.96 15.61
C PHE A 77 7.48 -10.65 14.91
N PRO A 78 8.10 -9.66 15.60
CA PRO A 78 8.58 -9.68 16.99
C PRO A 78 7.55 -9.24 18.04
N LEU A 79 6.43 -8.62 17.64
CA LEU A 79 5.44 -8.06 18.55
C LEU A 79 4.81 -9.07 19.50
N ARG A 80 4.81 -10.36 19.14
CA ARG A 80 4.43 -11.49 20.02
C ARG A 80 5.17 -11.50 21.36
N LEU A 81 6.41 -11.00 21.40
CA LEU A 81 7.23 -11.00 22.62
C LEU A 81 6.80 -9.90 23.61
N CYS A 82 6.18 -8.83 23.12
CA CYS A 82 5.90 -7.64 23.92
C CYS A 82 4.39 -7.38 24.14
N LEU A 83 3.51 -7.99 23.33
CA LEU A 83 2.07 -7.68 23.34
C LEU A 83 1.21 -8.92 23.60
N PRO A 84 0.12 -8.79 24.40
CA PRO A 84 -0.81 -9.89 24.66
C PRO A 84 -1.65 -10.23 23.42
N PRO A 85 -2.18 -11.46 23.29
CA PRO A 85 -3.00 -11.86 22.15
C PRO A 85 -4.20 -10.94 21.90
N VAL A 86 -4.46 -10.61 20.64
CA VAL A 86 -5.51 -9.69 20.23
C VAL A 86 -6.86 -10.38 20.26
N GLN A 87 -7.86 -9.73 20.86
CA GLN A 87 -9.25 -10.16 20.77
C GLN A 87 -9.82 -9.76 19.41
N LEU A 88 -10.22 -10.76 18.63
CA LEU A 88 -10.88 -10.59 17.34
C LEU A 88 -12.35 -10.20 17.59
N GLY A 89 -12.82 -9.16 16.90
CA GLY A 89 -14.17 -8.63 17.09
C GLY A 89 -14.32 -7.20 16.58
N GLN A 90 -15.34 -6.47 17.04
CA GLN A 90 -15.65 -5.13 16.54
C GLN A 90 -14.49 -4.14 16.72
N THR A 91 -13.90 -4.06 17.91
CA THR A 91 -12.79 -3.13 18.20
C THR A 91 -11.60 -3.39 17.29
N PHE A 92 -11.23 -4.66 17.08
CA PHE A 92 -10.16 -5.04 16.17
C PHE A 92 -10.42 -4.58 14.73
N MET A 93 -11.65 -4.70 14.24
CA MET A 93 -11.97 -4.24 12.88
C MET A 93 -11.94 -2.72 12.75
N ILE A 94 -12.40 -1.98 13.78
CA ILE A 94 -12.32 -0.51 13.81
C ILE A 94 -10.85 -0.08 13.81
N LEU A 95 -10.02 -0.68 14.66
CA LEU A 95 -8.59 -0.39 14.73
C LEU A 95 -7.88 -0.73 13.42
N THR A 96 -8.24 -1.84 12.76
CA THR A 96 -7.67 -2.21 11.47
C THR A 96 -7.98 -1.20 10.38
N ARG A 97 -9.22 -0.69 10.33
CA ARG A 97 -9.57 0.39 9.40
C ARG A 97 -8.89 1.70 9.78
N ALA A 98 -8.85 2.04 11.06
CA ALA A 98 -8.18 3.24 11.54
C ALA A 98 -6.69 3.23 11.17
N ALA A 99 -6.01 2.08 11.30
CA ALA A 99 -4.61 1.89 10.92
C ALA A 99 -4.35 2.14 9.42
N ALA A 100 -5.29 1.77 8.54
CA ALA A 100 -5.19 2.09 7.12
C ALA A 100 -5.55 3.54 6.82
N LEU A 101 -6.56 4.11 7.49
CA LEU A 101 -6.94 5.50 7.31
C LEU A 101 -5.86 6.47 7.79
N GLN A 102 -5.17 6.18 8.90
CA GLN A 102 -4.03 7.00 9.33
C GLN A 102 -2.94 7.01 8.25
N PHE A 103 -2.70 5.90 7.54
CA PHE A 103 -1.68 5.83 6.50
C PHE A 103 -2.07 6.68 5.30
N VAL A 104 -3.34 6.61 4.89
CA VAL A 104 -3.92 7.44 3.83
C VAL A 104 -3.82 8.93 4.15
N LEU A 105 -3.90 9.33 5.43
CA LEU A 105 -3.84 10.74 5.83
C LEU A 105 -2.42 11.24 6.13
N ILE A 106 -1.56 10.41 6.72
CA ILE A 106 -0.20 10.79 7.10
C ILE A 106 0.66 11.09 5.87
N LYS A 107 0.56 10.26 4.81
CA LYS A 107 1.32 10.46 3.57
C LYS A 107 1.10 11.83 2.90
N PRO A 108 -0.15 12.27 2.61
CA PRO A 108 -0.38 13.60 2.02
C PRO A 108 0.10 14.72 2.93
N LEU A 109 -0.06 14.58 4.25
CA LEU A 109 0.40 15.58 5.21
C LEU A 109 1.93 15.70 5.17
N ASN A 110 2.65 14.57 5.18
CA ASN A 110 4.12 14.56 5.05
C ASN A 110 4.59 15.13 3.71
N GLY A 111 3.91 14.78 2.62
CA GLY A 111 4.18 15.35 1.29
C GLY A 111 3.99 16.87 1.26
N LEU A 112 2.89 17.38 1.84
CA LEU A 112 2.62 18.80 1.92
C LEU A 112 3.66 19.54 2.77
N LEU A 113 4.03 18.98 3.92
CA LEU A 113 5.07 19.53 4.79
C LEU A 113 6.43 19.59 4.07
N LEU A 114 6.76 18.59 3.27
CA LEU A 114 7.99 18.56 2.47
C LEU A 114 7.98 19.62 1.36
N LEU A 115 6.84 19.82 0.69
CA LEU A 115 6.68 20.86 -0.33
C LEU A 115 6.84 22.26 0.26
N ILE A 116 6.22 22.53 1.42
CA ILE A 116 6.36 23.80 2.14
C ILE A 116 7.82 24.02 2.54
N ALA A 117 8.47 23.00 3.12
CA ALA A 117 9.88 23.07 3.50
C ALA A 117 10.79 23.39 2.30
N HIS A 118 10.51 22.84 1.11
CA HIS A 118 11.31 23.12 -0.08
C HIS A 118 11.16 24.57 -0.56
N LYS A 119 9.95 25.13 -0.49
CA LYS A 119 9.67 26.52 -0.88
C LYS A 119 10.27 27.54 0.08
N GLU A 120 10.21 27.27 1.38
CA GLU A 120 10.68 28.20 2.41
C GLU A 120 12.16 28.00 2.80
N GLY A 121 12.84 26.98 2.25
CA GLY A 121 14.21 26.63 2.60
C GLY A 121 14.35 25.90 3.95
N GLY A 122 13.23 25.54 4.58
CA GLY A 122 13.14 24.85 5.87
C GLY A 122 11.79 25.10 6.52
N LEU A 123 11.49 24.41 7.62
CA LEU A 123 10.31 24.67 8.45
C LEU A 123 10.70 25.50 9.69
N PHE A 124 9.74 26.27 10.21
CA PHE A 124 9.90 27.09 11.41
C PHE A 124 11.08 28.09 11.30
N GLY A 125 11.15 28.83 10.19
CA GLY A 125 12.22 29.81 9.97
C GLY A 125 13.62 29.19 9.82
N GLY A 126 13.70 27.94 9.35
CA GLY A 126 14.96 27.22 9.11
C GLY A 126 15.44 26.35 10.27
N PHE A 127 14.71 26.29 11.40
CA PHE A 127 15.05 25.38 12.51
C PHE A 127 15.06 23.91 12.07
N LEU A 128 14.08 23.51 11.25
CA LEU A 128 14.11 22.23 10.55
C LEU A 128 14.61 22.44 9.13
N SER A 129 15.82 21.95 8.83
CA SER A 129 16.30 21.91 7.45
C SER A 129 15.45 20.97 6.59
N VAL A 130 15.37 21.22 5.28
CA VAL A 130 14.64 20.36 4.31
C VAL A 130 15.08 18.89 4.42
N SER A 131 16.36 18.66 4.69
CA SER A 131 16.89 17.31 4.92
C SER A 131 16.36 16.66 6.21
N ALA A 132 16.18 17.42 7.29
CA ALA A 132 15.58 16.93 8.52
C ALA A 132 14.09 16.61 8.32
N VAL A 133 13.35 17.49 7.63
CA VAL A 133 11.93 17.27 7.26
C VAL A 133 11.78 15.98 6.46
N LYS A 134 12.61 15.80 5.42
CA LYS A 134 12.62 14.58 4.60
C LYS A 134 12.86 13.31 5.43
N ARG A 135 13.78 13.35 6.41
CA ARG A 135 14.04 12.20 7.29
C ARG A 135 12.86 11.89 8.21
N ILE A 136 12.25 12.91 8.81
CA ILE A 136 11.11 12.73 9.71
C ILE A 136 9.89 12.19 8.93
N ALA A 137 9.62 12.73 7.75
CA ALA A 137 8.59 12.23 6.84
C ALA A 137 8.83 10.75 6.52
N ALA A 138 10.05 10.39 6.09
CA ALA A 138 10.39 9.00 5.77
C ALA A 138 10.19 8.05 6.96
N ILE A 139 10.62 8.42 8.17
CA ILE A 139 10.42 7.60 9.38
C ILE A 139 8.93 7.44 9.68
N THR A 140 8.18 8.54 9.64
CA THR A 140 6.75 8.57 9.94
C THR A 140 5.95 7.74 8.95
N ASP A 141 6.27 7.85 7.65
CA ASP A 141 5.64 7.06 6.59
C ASP A 141 5.93 5.57 6.76
N ASN A 142 7.19 5.19 7.07
CA ASN A 142 7.57 3.79 7.30
C ASN A 142 6.88 3.19 8.53
N LEU A 143 6.71 3.96 9.60
CA LEU A 143 5.97 3.49 10.78
C LEU A 143 4.48 3.35 10.46
N SER A 144 3.90 4.33 9.75
CA SER A 144 2.49 4.36 9.40
C SER A 144 2.09 3.23 8.45
N ILE A 145 2.88 3.02 7.38
CA ILE A 145 2.66 1.90 6.45
C ILE A 145 2.84 0.56 7.16
N SER A 146 3.84 0.43 8.04
CA SER A 146 4.08 -0.81 8.79
C SER A 146 2.89 -1.16 9.68
N ALA A 147 2.31 -0.17 10.36
CA ALA A 147 1.11 -0.35 11.16
C ALA A 147 -0.11 -0.76 10.29
N ALA A 148 -0.34 -0.07 9.16
CA ALA A 148 -1.43 -0.40 8.24
C ALA A 148 -1.32 -1.82 7.67
N LEU A 149 -0.12 -2.19 7.23
CA LEU A 149 0.18 -3.50 6.68
C LEU A 149 0.10 -4.60 7.75
N TYR A 150 0.55 -4.31 8.97
CA TYR A 150 0.43 -5.23 10.10
C TYR A 150 -1.04 -5.55 10.40
N SER A 151 -1.88 -4.53 10.54
CA SER A 151 -3.32 -4.72 10.78
C SER A 151 -3.99 -5.47 9.63
N LEU A 152 -3.58 -5.19 8.39
CA LEU A 152 -4.08 -5.91 7.23
C LEU A 152 -3.69 -7.40 7.24
N VAL A 153 -2.44 -7.73 7.57
CA VAL A 153 -1.99 -9.14 7.68
C VAL A 153 -2.70 -9.86 8.82
N MET A 154 -2.90 -9.20 9.97
CA MET A 154 -3.71 -9.74 11.07
C MET A 154 -5.14 -10.04 10.63
N LEU A 155 -5.79 -9.10 9.94
CA LEU A 155 -7.16 -9.29 9.45
C LEU A 155 -7.24 -10.41 8.43
N HIS A 156 -6.30 -10.45 7.48
CA HIS A 156 -6.22 -11.52 6.50
C HIS A 156 -6.13 -12.88 7.19
N THR A 157 -5.24 -13.02 8.19
CA THR A 157 -5.03 -14.28 8.90
C THR A 157 -6.25 -14.68 9.71
N ALA A 158 -6.90 -13.73 10.37
CA ALA A 158 -8.14 -13.97 11.10
C ALA A 158 -9.30 -14.41 10.20
N LEU A 159 -9.30 -13.96 8.94
CA LEU A 159 -10.31 -14.31 7.94
C LEU A 159 -9.88 -15.47 7.02
N HIS A 160 -8.71 -16.08 7.23
CA HIS A 160 -8.15 -17.07 6.31
C HIS A 160 -9.15 -18.20 6.01
N ASN A 161 -9.75 -18.80 7.03
CA ASN A 161 -10.68 -19.94 6.85
C ASN A 161 -11.96 -19.54 6.12
N LEU A 162 -12.45 -18.30 6.33
CA LEU A 162 -13.62 -17.79 5.64
C LEU A 162 -13.33 -17.46 4.16
N LEU A 163 -12.07 -17.17 3.86
CA LEU A 163 -11.61 -16.71 2.56
C LEU A 163 -10.82 -17.77 1.78
N GLU A 164 -10.61 -18.96 2.33
CA GLU A 164 -9.78 -20.02 1.73
C GLU A 164 -10.23 -20.35 0.30
N LYS A 165 -11.55 -20.34 0.06
CA LYS A 165 -12.16 -20.54 -1.27
C LYS A 165 -11.72 -19.50 -2.31
N TYR A 166 -11.27 -18.31 -1.90
CA TYR A 166 -10.95 -17.19 -2.79
C TYR A 166 -9.46 -16.93 -2.99
N HIS A 167 -8.57 -17.79 -2.45
CA HIS A 167 -7.12 -17.65 -2.52
C HIS A 167 -6.62 -16.20 -2.31
N PRO A 168 -6.82 -15.60 -1.12
CA PRO A 168 -6.56 -14.19 -0.87
C PRO A 168 -5.06 -13.82 -0.82
N LEU A 169 -4.17 -14.79 -0.49
CA LEU A 169 -2.73 -14.55 -0.35
C LEU A 169 -2.04 -14.18 -1.68
N PRO A 170 -2.23 -14.91 -2.80
CA PRO A 170 -1.72 -14.50 -4.10
C PRO A 170 -2.18 -13.09 -4.50
N LYS A 171 -3.45 -12.74 -4.23
CA LYS A 171 -4.03 -11.41 -4.51
C LYS A 171 -3.36 -10.31 -3.69
N PHE A 172 -3.08 -10.57 -2.42
CA PHE A 172 -2.34 -9.65 -1.56
C PHE A 172 -0.90 -9.44 -2.04
N TRP A 173 -0.18 -10.54 -2.33
CA TRP A 173 1.20 -10.47 -2.80
C TRP A 173 1.32 -9.80 -4.18
N ALA A 174 0.40 -10.05 -5.09
CA ALA A 174 0.39 -9.43 -6.42
C ALA A 174 0.33 -7.89 -6.38
N VAL A 175 -0.34 -7.33 -5.36
CA VAL A 175 -0.40 -5.88 -5.15
C VAL A 175 0.82 -5.39 -4.38
N LYS A 176 1.24 -6.12 -3.36
CA LYS A 176 2.26 -5.67 -2.42
C LYS A 176 3.69 -5.80 -2.94
N MET A 177 3.96 -6.78 -3.82
CA MET A 177 5.29 -6.97 -4.41
C MET A 177 5.72 -5.78 -5.27
N VAL A 178 4.76 -5.14 -5.95
CA VAL A 178 5.03 -3.92 -6.75
C VAL A 178 5.65 -2.83 -5.88
N VAL A 179 5.02 -2.51 -4.76
CA VAL A 179 5.52 -1.50 -3.82
C VAL A 179 6.84 -1.95 -3.20
N PHE A 180 6.90 -3.20 -2.76
CA PHE A 180 8.05 -3.73 -2.04
C PHE A 180 9.32 -3.69 -2.91
N PHE A 181 9.24 -4.13 -4.16
CA PHE A 181 10.38 -4.08 -5.06
C PHE A 181 10.78 -2.65 -5.39
N SER A 182 9.82 -1.78 -5.74
CA SER A 182 10.12 -0.37 -6.04
C SER A 182 10.82 0.37 -4.89
N PHE A 183 10.47 0.06 -3.63
CA PHE A 183 11.17 0.56 -2.45
C PHE A 183 12.62 0.04 -2.35
N TRP A 184 12.81 -1.28 -2.44
CA TRP A 184 14.14 -1.89 -2.30
C TRP A 184 15.08 -1.51 -3.45
N GLN A 185 14.56 -1.33 -4.66
CA GLN A 185 15.31 -0.74 -5.77
C GLN A 185 15.88 0.62 -5.39
N GLY A 186 15.04 1.52 -4.84
CA GLY A 186 15.48 2.83 -4.39
C GLY A 186 16.59 2.74 -3.33
N VAL A 187 16.46 1.83 -2.35
CA VAL A 187 17.50 1.59 -1.33
C VAL A 187 18.81 1.13 -1.97
N VAL A 188 18.74 0.14 -2.86
CA VAL A 188 19.92 -0.43 -3.54
C VAL A 188 20.61 0.61 -4.42
N LEU A 189 19.87 1.37 -5.21
CA LEU A 189 20.44 2.42 -6.08
C LEU A 189 21.08 3.55 -5.27
N ASN A 190 20.44 3.98 -4.17
CA ASN A 190 21.04 4.96 -3.26
C ASN A 190 22.28 4.41 -2.53
N ALA A 191 22.33 3.10 -2.25
CA ALA A 191 23.53 2.46 -1.72
C ALA A 191 24.66 2.43 -2.77
N MET A 192 24.36 2.17 -4.04
CA MET A 192 25.32 2.20 -5.14
C MET A 192 25.97 3.58 -5.33
N VAL A 193 25.20 4.66 -5.16
CA VAL A 193 25.76 6.03 -5.14
C VAL A 193 26.74 6.20 -3.98
N LYS A 194 26.38 5.75 -2.78
CA LYS A 194 27.26 5.86 -1.59
C LYS A 194 28.55 5.06 -1.71
N VAL A 195 28.52 3.91 -2.39
CA VAL A 195 29.70 3.07 -2.65
C VAL A 195 30.57 3.63 -3.79
N GLY A 196 30.09 4.65 -4.51
CA GLY A 196 30.81 5.29 -5.62
C GLY A 196 30.67 4.58 -6.96
N PHE A 197 29.71 3.65 -7.10
CA PHE A 197 29.43 3.00 -8.38
C PHE A 197 28.67 3.92 -9.35
N ILE A 198 27.80 4.78 -8.81
CA ILE A 198 27.12 5.83 -9.56
C ILE A 198 27.69 7.17 -9.10
N THR A 199 28.47 7.82 -9.96
CA THR A 199 29.09 9.12 -9.70
C THR A 199 28.37 10.22 -10.46
N ASP A 200 28.52 11.46 -9.98
CA ASP A 200 28.09 12.62 -10.74
C ASP A 200 28.82 12.66 -12.08
N VAL A 201 28.06 12.81 -13.16
CA VAL A 201 28.57 13.05 -14.51
C VAL A 201 28.31 14.51 -14.83
N GLU A 202 29.14 15.13 -15.66
CA GLU A 202 29.00 16.54 -16.01
C GLU A 202 27.59 16.83 -16.56
N GLY A 203 26.87 17.74 -15.88
CA GLY A 203 25.48 18.08 -16.19
C GLY A 203 24.41 17.07 -15.72
N PHE A 204 24.79 15.94 -15.10
CA PHE A 204 23.86 14.89 -14.68
C PHE A 204 24.16 14.33 -13.28
N PRO A 205 23.51 14.87 -12.22
CA PRO A 205 23.79 14.47 -10.85
C PRO A 205 23.36 13.02 -10.58
N ALA A 206 24.09 12.33 -9.71
CA ALA A 206 23.86 10.94 -9.34
C ALA A 206 22.45 10.69 -8.79
N SER A 207 21.85 11.68 -8.12
CA SER A 207 20.47 11.61 -7.63
C SER A 207 19.44 11.56 -8.76
N ALA A 208 19.66 12.30 -9.86
CA ALA A 208 18.81 12.26 -11.05
C ALA A 208 19.00 10.94 -11.82
N GLN A 209 20.24 10.43 -11.90
CA GLN A 209 20.55 9.10 -12.45
C GLN A 209 19.78 8.00 -11.71
N VAL A 210 19.85 7.99 -10.38
CA VAL A 210 19.14 7.01 -9.55
C VAL A 210 17.64 7.07 -9.78
N SER A 211 17.05 8.26 -9.75
CA SER A 211 15.60 8.42 -10.00
C SER A 211 15.22 7.93 -11.39
N GLY A 212 16.00 8.26 -12.43
CA GLY A 212 15.73 7.80 -13.79
C GLY A 212 15.84 6.28 -13.93
N ILE A 213 16.88 5.65 -13.38
CA ILE A 213 17.03 4.20 -13.40
C ILE A 213 15.86 3.53 -12.68
N GLN A 214 15.47 4.04 -11.51
CA GLN A 214 14.35 3.52 -10.75
C GLN A 214 13.03 3.63 -11.51
N ASP A 215 12.74 4.78 -12.14
CA ASP A 215 11.53 4.97 -12.92
C ASP A 215 11.47 4.04 -14.15
N VAL A 216 12.60 3.74 -14.79
CA VAL A 216 12.67 2.73 -15.87
C VAL A 216 12.38 1.33 -15.33
N LEU A 217 12.99 0.95 -14.20
CA LEU A 217 12.75 -0.35 -13.57
C LEU A 217 11.28 -0.53 -13.18
N ILE A 218 10.66 0.49 -12.60
CA ILE A 218 9.22 0.47 -12.25
C ILE A 218 8.37 0.26 -13.50
N CYS A 219 8.67 0.94 -14.62
CA CYS A 219 7.95 0.72 -15.87
C CYS A 219 7.99 -0.75 -16.33
N LEU A 220 9.15 -1.40 -16.23
CA LEU A 220 9.32 -2.82 -16.59
C LEU A 220 8.58 -3.73 -15.62
N GLU A 221 8.63 -3.45 -14.32
CA GLU A 221 7.90 -4.20 -13.30
C GLU A 221 6.39 -4.09 -13.50
N MET A 222 5.88 -2.95 -13.95
CA MET A 222 4.45 -2.78 -14.20
C MET A 222 3.95 -3.69 -15.33
N VAL A 223 4.79 -4.01 -16.32
CA VAL A 223 4.45 -4.99 -17.37
C VAL A 223 4.29 -6.39 -16.77
N VAL A 224 5.24 -6.81 -15.93
CA VAL A 224 5.19 -8.10 -15.24
C VAL A 224 3.99 -8.16 -14.29
N ALA A 225 3.75 -7.08 -13.54
CA ALA A 225 2.62 -6.96 -12.63
C ALA A 225 1.28 -7.03 -13.37
N ALA A 226 1.15 -6.40 -14.55
CA ALA A 226 -0.02 -6.50 -15.39
C ALA A 226 -0.32 -7.97 -15.77
N LEU A 227 0.69 -8.70 -16.24
CA LEU A 227 0.55 -10.12 -16.58
C LEU A 227 0.13 -10.95 -15.36
N CYS A 228 0.80 -10.77 -14.22
CA CYS A 228 0.44 -11.44 -12.97
C CYS A 228 -1.00 -11.11 -12.54
N HIS A 229 -1.44 -9.87 -12.68
CA HIS A 229 -2.80 -9.45 -12.30
C HIS A 229 -3.88 -10.10 -13.17
N THR A 230 -3.63 -10.35 -14.46
CA THR A 230 -4.59 -11.08 -15.31
C THR A 230 -4.84 -12.52 -14.82
N VAL A 231 -3.82 -13.15 -14.24
CA VAL A 231 -3.92 -14.52 -13.71
C VAL A 231 -4.53 -14.51 -12.30
N VAL A 232 -4.06 -13.62 -11.43
CA VAL A 232 -4.42 -13.58 -10.00
C VAL A 232 -5.80 -12.95 -9.76
N PHE A 233 -6.24 -12.02 -10.62
CA PHE A 233 -7.56 -11.40 -10.59
C PHE A 233 -8.38 -11.79 -11.83
N SER A 234 -8.46 -13.09 -12.13
CA SER A 234 -9.25 -13.60 -13.24
C SER A 234 -10.73 -13.21 -13.11
N TRP A 235 -11.34 -12.83 -14.24
CA TRP A 235 -12.75 -12.41 -14.30
C TRP A 235 -13.74 -13.53 -13.94
N ARG A 236 -13.32 -14.79 -14.09
CA ARG A 236 -14.17 -15.98 -13.87
C ARG A 236 -14.55 -16.15 -12.40
N GLU A 237 -13.66 -15.81 -11.47
CA GLU A 237 -13.90 -15.97 -10.03
C GLU A 237 -14.99 -15.03 -9.47
N TRP A 238 -15.37 -13.99 -10.22
CA TRP A 238 -16.33 -12.99 -9.75
C TRP A 238 -17.75 -13.21 -10.26
N GLN A 239 -17.95 -14.05 -11.27
CA GLN A 239 -19.29 -14.46 -11.70
C GLN A 239 -19.98 -15.27 -10.60
N ASP A 240 -19.26 -16.23 -10.01
CA ASP A 240 -19.77 -17.08 -8.93
C ASP A 240 -20.09 -16.31 -7.63
N VAL A 241 -19.44 -15.16 -7.40
CA VAL A 241 -19.65 -14.37 -6.18
C VAL A 241 -20.94 -13.56 -6.27
N ASP A 242 -21.21 -12.93 -7.41
CA ASP A 242 -22.43 -12.15 -7.58
C ASP A 242 -23.67 -13.08 -7.54
N ASP A 243 -23.58 -14.30 -8.08
CA ASP A 243 -24.62 -15.34 -7.96
C ASP A 243 -24.89 -15.77 -6.51
N LEU A 244 -23.84 -15.94 -5.69
CA LEU A 244 -23.97 -16.29 -4.27
C LEU A 244 -24.55 -15.15 -3.41
N TYR A 245 -24.26 -13.88 -3.76
CA TYR A 245 -24.88 -12.73 -3.08
C TYR A 245 -26.35 -12.61 -3.42
N ASP A 246 -26.73 -12.80 -4.69
CA ASP A 246 -28.13 -12.82 -5.12
C ASP A 246 -28.90 -13.96 -4.44
N GLU A 247 -28.28 -15.11 -4.22
CA GLU A 247 -28.88 -16.21 -3.43
C GLU A 247 -28.97 -15.91 -1.93
N ALA A 248 -27.95 -15.27 -1.35
CA ALA A 248 -27.93 -14.92 0.08
C ALA A 248 -28.91 -13.79 0.43
N GLU A 249 -29.15 -12.86 -0.49
CA GLU A 249 -30.15 -11.80 -0.34
C GLU A 249 -31.59 -12.32 -0.52
N LYS A 250 -31.77 -13.40 -1.30
CA LYS A 250 -33.06 -14.09 -1.47
C LYS A 250 -33.45 -14.99 -0.31
N LYS A 251 -32.53 -15.37 0.58
CA LYS A 251 -32.88 -16.11 1.80
C LYS A 251 -33.35 -15.13 2.88
N PRO A 252 -34.65 -15.11 3.25
CA PRO A 252 -35.06 -14.39 4.44
C PRO A 252 -34.29 -14.95 5.63
N LEU A 253 -33.87 -14.06 6.54
CA LEU A 253 -33.32 -14.44 7.84
C LEU A 253 -34.39 -15.23 8.60
N ILE A 254 -34.38 -16.55 8.45
CA ILE A 254 -35.19 -17.45 9.27
C ILE A 254 -34.41 -17.69 10.56
N ALA A 255 -34.77 -16.92 11.59
CA ALA A 255 -35.00 -17.30 12.99
C ALA A 255 -35.04 -16.03 13.85
#